data_AF-A0A2E8D7M2-F1
#
_entry.id   AF-A0A2E8D7M2-F1
#
_cell.length_a   1.000
_cell.length_b   1.000
_cell.length_c   1.000
_cell.angle_alpha   90.00
_cell.angle_beta   90.00
_cell.angle_gamma   90.00
#
_symmetry.space_group_name_H-M   'P 1'
#
loop_
_entity.id
_entity.type
_entity.pdbx_description
1 polymer ?
#
loop_
_entity_poly.entity_id
_entity_poly.type
_entity_poly.pdbx_seq_one_letter_code
_entity_poly.pdbx_strand_id
1 'polypeptide(L)'
;MKNSSHHAPRDESGESRGSTHSQAVDEASVVRDPALLTRSMRATLASQDIDGCGLRLDLLWQHDRYSHRIVTDDGTPLLSSIEGSDEDIWPPSPPLQQLSIEEIRPGIEVALLVGMAGKSHWSVSIEPQPDRTGFIFDVACRLRELPASLGSRYELHEADATRLEMTGLDVGRATLVETGAARWAATPDTEGALGNTIRWKYSISLN
;
A
#
# COMPACT_ATOMS: atom_id res chain seq x y z
N MET A 1 31.49 61.46 -65.66
CA MET A 1 32.19 60.22 -66.12
C MET A 1 31.39 59.00 -65.67
N LYS A 2 31.79 57.78 -66.06
CA LYS A 2 30.96 56.55 -65.95
C LYS A 2 31.15 55.78 -64.63
N ASN A 3 30.31 54.75 -64.48
CA ASN A 3 30.37 53.59 -63.58
C ASN A 3 29.69 53.74 -62.21
N SER A 4 29.17 52.70 -61.55
CA SER A 4 28.43 51.47 -61.94
C SER A 4 28.46 50.48 -60.75
N SER A 5 27.30 50.04 -60.26
CA SER A 5 27.11 48.84 -59.39
C SER A 5 25.59 48.57 -59.29
N HIS A 6 25.07 47.48 -59.87
CA HIS A 6 25.01 46.11 -59.34
C HIS A 6 23.90 45.86 -58.28
N HIS A 7 22.70 45.47 -58.74
CA HIS A 7 21.82 44.55 -57.98
C HIS A 7 20.82 43.82 -58.88
N ALA A 8 20.88 42.47 -58.87
CA ALA A 8 19.84 41.48 -59.16
C ALA A 8 20.48 40.10 -59.41
N PRO A 9 20.05 39.05 -58.69
CA PRO A 9 19.87 37.76 -59.37
C PRO A 9 18.66 36.93 -58.88
N ARG A 10 17.98 36.31 -59.86
CA ARG A 10 17.35 34.97 -59.83
C ARG A 10 16.14 34.69 -58.92
N ASP A 11 15.04 34.34 -59.59
CA ASP A 11 14.23 33.16 -59.21
C ASP A 11 15.08 31.88 -59.25
N GLU A 12 14.78 30.91 -58.38
CA GLU A 12 14.69 29.51 -58.77
C GLU A 12 13.79 28.71 -57.80
N SER A 13 13.11 27.69 -58.30
CA SER A 13 11.97 27.03 -57.65
C SER A 13 12.32 25.80 -56.82
N GLY A 14 11.58 25.54 -55.74
CA GLY A 14 11.67 24.29 -54.97
C GLY A 14 10.34 23.88 -54.33
N GLU A 15 9.65 22.89 -54.91
CA GLU A 15 8.51 22.23 -54.26
C GLU A 15 8.98 21.19 -53.24
N SER A 16 8.36 21.14 -52.05
CA SER A 16 8.13 19.84 -51.38
C SER A 16 6.99 19.87 -50.36
N ARG A 17 6.08 18.94 -50.59
CA ARG A 17 4.94 18.48 -49.77
C ARG A 17 5.21 18.40 -48.26
N GLY A 18 4.23 18.83 -47.47
CA GLY A 18 4.16 18.57 -46.02
C GLY A 18 2.74 18.81 -45.48
N SER A 19 1.83 17.85 -45.68
CA SER A 19 0.46 17.95 -45.15
C SER A 19 0.41 17.44 -43.71
N THR A 20 -0.08 18.27 -42.79
CA THR A 20 -0.33 17.88 -41.40
C THR A 20 -1.73 18.34 -41.00
N HIS A 21 -2.62 17.39 -40.68
CA HIS A 21 -3.90 17.71 -40.07
C HIS A 21 -3.67 18.32 -38.68
N SER A 22 -4.04 19.58 -38.50
CA SER A 22 -4.27 20.15 -37.18
C SER A 22 -5.74 19.90 -36.82
N GLN A 23 -6.02 18.71 -36.28
CA GLN A 23 -7.27 18.50 -35.55
C GLN A 23 -7.11 19.14 -34.17
N ALA A 24 -7.85 20.21 -33.91
CA ALA A 24 -8.10 20.66 -32.55
C ALA A 24 -8.91 19.56 -31.86
N VAL A 25 -8.30 18.87 -30.89
CA VAL A 25 -9.02 18.00 -29.97
C VAL A 25 -9.64 18.86 -28.88
N ASP A 26 -10.95 18.70 -28.70
CA ASP A 26 -11.71 19.36 -27.64
C ASP A 26 -11.10 19.03 -26.26
N GLU A 27 -10.80 20.05 -25.45
CA GLU A 27 -10.60 19.88 -24.00
C GLU A 27 -11.95 19.69 -23.28
N ALA A 28 -12.78 18.81 -23.82
CA ALA A 28 -14.11 18.49 -23.32
C ALA A 28 -14.01 17.67 -22.03
N SER A 29 -13.91 18.40 -20.91
CA SER A 29 -14.39 17.99 -19.60
C SER A 29 -14.08 16.54 -19.19
N VAL A 30 -12.88 16.30 -18.65
CA VAL A 30 -12.68 15.17 -17.73
C VAL A 30 -13.48 15.46 -16.46
N VAL A 31 -14.78 15.14 -16.50
CA VAL A 31 -15.63 15.06 -15.31
C VAL A 31 -15.10 13.91 -14.47
N ARG A 32 -14.20 14.24 -13.54
CA ARG A 32 -13.78 13.30 -12.49
C ARG A 32 -15.03 12.98 -11.68
N ASP A 33 -15.50 11.74 -11.78
CA ASP A 33 -16.71 11.30 -11.09
C ASP A 33 -16.53 11.49 -9.56
N PRO A 34 -17.32 12.38 -8.92
CA PRO A 34 -17.19 12.63 -7.49
C PRO A 34 -17.58 11.42 -6.63
N ALA A 35 -18.27 10.41 -7.18
CA ALA A 35 -18.58 9.17 -6.46
C ALA A 35 -17.33 8.38 -6.06
N LEU A 36 -16.26 8.44 -6.86
CA LEU A 36 -14.99 7.71 -6.65
C LEU A 36 -14.16 8.23 -5.46
N LEU A 37 -14.58 9.29 -4.78
CA LEU A 37 -13.97 9.79 -3.55
C LEU A 37 -14.78 9.48 -2.28
N THR A 38 -15.74 8.55 -2.37
CA THR A 38 -16.37 7.92 -1.20
C THR A 38 -15.39 6.96 -0.52
N ARG A 39 -14.39 7.53 0.17
CA ARG A 39 -13.43 6.82 1.01
C ARG A 39 -14.18 5.91 2.00
N SER A 40 -14.20 4.61 1.74
CA SER A 40 -14.95 3.67 2.58
C SER A 40 -14.36 3.62 3.98
N MET A 41 -15.10 4.09 4.98
CA MET A 41 -14.62 4.16 6.37
C MET A 41 -14.38 2.78 7.00
N ARG A 42 -14.81 1.70 6.32
CA ARG A 42 -14.51 0.31 6.64
C ARG A 42 -14.35 -0.49 5.35
N ALA A 43 -13.49 -1.50 5.37
CA ALA A 43 -13.52 -2.63 4.44
C ALA A 43 -13.31 -3.93 5.22
N THR A 44 -13.50 -5.07 4.54
CA THR A 44 -13.34 -6.40 5.12
C THR A 44 -12.69 -7.34 4.12
N LEU A 45 -11.73 -8.16 4.54
CA LEU A 45 -11.34 -9.38 3.82
C LEU A 45 -11.75 -10.60 4.64
N ALA A 46 -12.09 -11.69 3.98
CA ALA A 46 -12.35 -12.99 4.61
C ALA A 46 -11.23 -13.98 4.27
N SER A 47 -10.92 -14.87 5.21
CA SER A 47 -10.10 -16.07 5.01
C SER A 47 -10.80 -17.21 5.74
N GLN A 48 -10.99 -18.34 5.05
CA GLN A 48 -11.78 -19.48 5.53
C GLN A 48 -11.14 -20.79 5.07
N ASP A 49 -11.16 -21.81 5.93
CA ASP A 49 -10.82 -23.17 5.56
C ASP A 49 -12.01 -23.94 4.95
N ILE A 50 -11.75 -25.19 4.59
CA ILE A 50 -12.73 -26.11 3.98
C ILE A 50 -13.87 -26.52 4.93
N ASP A 51 -13.65 -26.42 6.25
CA ASP A 51 -14.64 -26.75 7.28
C ASP A 51 -15.48 -25.52 7.67
N GLY A 52 -15.16 -24.35 7.10
CA GLY A 52 -15.90 -23.10 7.30
C GLY A 52 -15.51 -22.33 8.55
N CYS A 53 -14.36 -22.62 9.18
CA CYS A 53 -13.84 -21.78 10.25
C CYS A 53 -13.12 -20.58 9.64
N GLY A 54 -13.64 -19.38 9.90
CA GLY A 54 -13.17 -18.14 9.30
C GLY A 54 -12.46 -17.19 10.25
N LEU A 55 -11.55 -16.43 9.64
CA LEU A 55 -11.07 -15.14 10.15
C LEU A 55 -11.51 -14.04 9.19
N ARG A 56 -11.94 -12.91 9.76
CA ARG A 56 -12.19 -11.67 9.02
C ARG A 56 -11.17 -10.61 9.41
N LEU A 57 -10.59 -9.94 8.42
CA LEU A 57 -9.78 -8.75 8.61
C LEU A 57 -10.70 -7.52 8.49
N ASP A 58 -11.02 -6.88 9.61
CA ASP A 58 -11.72 -5.59 9.63
C ASP A 58 -10.69 -4.45 9.43
N LEU A 59 -10.75 -3.79 8.27
CA LEU A 59 -9.99 -2.57 7.97
C LEU A 59 -10.84 -1.36 8.34
N LEU A 60 -10.36 -0.48 9.23
CA LEU A 60 -11.16 0.52 9.91
C LEU A 60 -10.50 1.90 9.90
N TRP A 61 -11.24 2.93 9.48
CA TRP A 61 -10.79 4.31 9.57
C TRP A 61 -10.70 4.78 11.02
N GLN A 62 -9.50 5.20 11.44
CA GLN A 62 -9.28 5.81 12.74
C GLN A 62 -8.39 7.04 12.59
N HIS A 63 -8.85 8.18 13.08
CA HIS A 63 -8.14 9.47 13.02
C HIS A 63 -7.71 9.87 11.59
N ASP A 64 -6.44 9.67 11.23
CA ASP A 64 -5.83 10.02 9.95
C ASP A 64 -5.53 8.80 9.04
N ARG A 65 -5.70 7.55 9.52
CA ARG A 65 -5.25 6.32 8.82
C ARG A 65 -6.22 5.14 8.93
N TYR A 66 -5.98 4.09 8.16
CA TYR A 66 -6.61 2.78 8.32
C TYR A 66 -5.82 1.96 9.33
N SER A 67 -6.53 1.52 10.37
CA SER A 67 -6.13 0.42 11.26
C SER A 67 -6.65 -0.92 10.75
N HIS A 68 -6.11 -2.03 11.24
CA HIS A 68 -6.64 -3.37 10.96
C HIS A 68 -6.81 -4.22 12.22
N ARG A 69 -7.85 -5.06 12.19
CA ARG A 69 -8.17 -6.02 13.26
C ARG A 69 -8.47 -7.38 12.66
N ILE A 70 -7.93 -8.44 13.26
CA ILE A 70 -8.34 -9.82 12.96
C ILE A 70 -9.40 -10.22 13.98
N VAL A 71 -10.52 -10.73 13.47
CA VAL A 71 -11.65 -11.24 14.26
C VAL A 71 -12.06 -12.63 13.77
N THR A 72 -12.72 -13.40 14.62
CA THR A 72 -13.52 -14.58 14.21
C THR A 72 -14.79 -14.18 13.47
N ASP A 73 -15.45 -15.11 12.79
CA ASP A 73 -16.71 -14.86 12.06
C ASP A 73 -17.80 -14.21 12.94
N ASP A 74 -17.92 -14.60 14.20
CA ASP A 74 -18.85 -14.02 15.19
C ASP A 74 -18.51 -12.57 15.59
N GLY A 75 -17.36 -12.05 15.17
CA GLY A 75 -16.88 -10.70 15.42
C GLY A 75 -16.00 -10.54 16.67
N THR A 76 -15.67 -11.61 17.39
CA THR A 76 -14.79 -11.53 18.57
C THR A 76 -13.37 -11.07 18.15
N PRO A 77 -12.81 -10.01 18.76
CA PRO A 77 -11.49 -9.52 18.43
C PRO A 77 -10.40 -10.47 18.94
N LEU A 78 -9.51 -10.90 18.04
CA LEU A 78 -8.33 -11.69 18.40
C LEU A 78 -7.08 -10.82 18.51
N LEU A 79 -6.92 -9.89 17.55
CA LEU A 79 -5.72 -9.08 17.36
C LEU A 79 -6.09 -7.72 16.76
N SER A 80 -5.53 -6.63 17.26
CA SER A 80 -5.66 -5.29 16.66
C SER A 80 -4.31 -4.64 16.43
N SER A 81 -4.16 -3.87 15.34
CA SER A 81 -2.95 -3.08 15.08
C SER A 81 -2.81 -1.91 16.05
N ILE A 82 -1.56 -1.49 16.28
CA ILE A 82 -1.21 -0.33 17.11
C ILE A 82 -0.69 0.77 16.18
N GLU A 83 -1.47 1.85 16.05
CA GLU A 83 -1.29 2.85 15.00
C GLU A 83 -0.38 4.04 15.36
N GLY A 84 -0.24 4.36 16.64
CA GLY A 84 0.41 5.60 17.09
C GLY A 84 -0.46 6.84 16.83
N SER A 85 0.19 7.98 16.61
CA SER A 85 -0.41 9.29 16.39
C SER A 85 -0.09 9.87 15.00
N ASP A 86 -0.70 11.00 14.66
CA ASP A 86 -0.39 11.84 13.50
C ASP A 86 0.92 12.66 13.66
N GLU A 87 1.42 12.83 14.88
CA GLU A 87 2.74 13.42 15.16
C GLU A 87 3.91 12.43 14.98
N ASP A 88 3.64 11.11 15.00
CA ASP A 88 4.67 10.08 14.87
C ASP A 88 5.26 10.00 13.44
N ILE A 89 6.49 10.46 13.27
CA ILE A 89 7.26 10.28 12.02
C ILE A 89 7.65 8.82 11.73
N TRP A 90 7.69 7.99 12.77
CA TRP A 90 8.00 6.56 12.73
C TRP A 90 6.98 5.78 13.60
N PRO A 91 5.73 5.69 13.15
CA PRO A 91 4.64 5.10 13.93
C PRO A 91 4.85 3.58 14.14
N PRO A 92 4.17 2.97 15.14
CA PRO A 92 4.34 1.55 15.45
C PRO A 92 3.83 0.61 14.35
N SER A 93 2.93 1.08 13.48
CA SER A 93 2.42 0.38 12.30
C SER A 93 2.37 1.32 11.08
N PRO A 94 2.26 0.80 9.84
CA PRO A 94 2.26 1.64 8.64
C PRO A 94 1.14 2.69 8.67
N PRO A 95 1.43 3.98 8.37
CA PRO A 95 0.44 5.06 8.38
C PRO A 95 -0.37 5.06 7.07
N LEU A 96 -1.38 4.19 6.97
CA LEU A 96 -2.09 3.91 5.71
C LEU A 96 -3.26 4.88 5.48
N GLN A 97 -3.08 5.91 4.65
CA GLN A 97 -4.12 6.92 4.36
C GLN A 97 -4.94 6.65 3.07
N GLN A 98 -4.66 5.57 2.34
CA GLN A 98 -5.43 5.12 1.18
C GLN A 98 -5.59 3.60 1.18
N LEU A 99 -6.68 3.13 0.56
CA LEU A 99 -7.09 1.73 0.47
C LEU A 99 -7.86 1.51 -0.85
N SER A 100 -7.55 0.44 -1.56
CA SER A 100 -8.41 -0.20 -2.55
C SER A 100 -8.61 -1.67 -2.20
N ILE A 101 -9.74 -2.26 -2.62
CA ILE A 101 -9.99 -3.70 -2.55
C ILE A 101 -10.05 -4.20 -3.99
N GLU A 102 -9.18 -5.14 -4.34
CA GLU A 102 -9.05 -5.67 -5.70
C GLU A 102 -9.30 -7.18 -5.72
N GLU A 103 -10.14 -7.67 -6.63
CA GLU A 103 -10.34 -9.12 -6.84
C GLU A 103 -9.24 -9.65 -7.79
N ILE A 104 -8.24 -10.35 -7.24
CA ILE A 104 -7.09 -10.84 -8.03
C ILE A 104 -7.38 -12.16 -8.77
N ARG A 105 -8.36 -12.92 -8.27
CA ARG A 105 -8.84 -14.22 -8.76
C ARG A 105 -10.30 -14.35 -8.32
N PRO A 106 -11.15 -15.13 -9.01
CA PRO A 106 -12.55 -15.35 -8.63
C PRO A 106 -12.74 -15.67 -7.13
N GLY A 107 -13.38 -14.76 -6.40
CA GLY A 107 -13.64 -14.87 -4.96
C GLY A 107 -12.44 -14.59 -4.02
N ILE A 108 -11.31 -14.09 -4.54
CA ILE A 108 -10.12 -13.76 -3.73
C ILE A 108 -9.83 -12.26 -3.84
N GLU A 109 -10.27 -11.52 -2.82
CA GLU A 109 -9.99 -10.10 -2.63
C GLU A 109 -8.61 -9.86 -1.99
N VAL A 110 -7.97 -8.74 -2.35
CA VAL A 110 -6.73 -8.24 -1.75
C VAL A 110 -6.90 -6.78 -1.39
N ALA A 111 -6.52 -6.40 -0.18
CA ALA A 111 -6.47 -5.00 0.21
C ALA A 111 -5.12 -4.40 -0.19
N LEU A 112 -5.15 -3.36 -1.02
CA LEU A 112 -3.98 -2.57 -1.40
C LEU A 112 -4.04 -1.23 -0.68
N LEU A 113 -3.11 -1.00 0.25
CA LEU A 113 -3.03 0.22 1.04
C LEU A 113 -1.74 0.98 0.78
N VAL A 114 -1.80 2.32 0.82
CA VAL A 114 -0.62 3.19 0.75
C VAL A 114 -0.76 4.37 1.70
N GLY A 115 0.38 4.99 2.06
CA GLY A 115 0.40 6.19 2.89
C GLY A 115 1.81 6.68 3.22
N MET A 116 1.92 7.58 4.18
CA MET A 116 3.18 8.24 4.53
C MET A 116 3.22 8.76 5.98
N ALA A 117 4.42 8.81 6.54
CA ALA A 117 4.76 9.61 7.72
C ALA A 117 6.13 10.26 7.50
N GLY A 118 6.30 11.50 7.95
CA GLY A 118 7.50 12.31 7.70
C GLY A 118 7.82 12.39 6.20
N LYS A 119 8.94 11.76 5.79
CA LYS A 119 9.41 11.70 4.39
C LYS A 119 9.25 10.31 3.76
N SER A 120 8.77 9.33 4.54
CA SER A 120 8.79 7.91 4.20
C SER A 120 7.44 7.46 3.65
N HIS A 121 7.46 6.81 2.49
CA HIS A 121 6.26 6.33 1.80
C HIS A 121 6.10 4.84 2.08
N TRP A 122 4.87 4.41 2.39
CA TRP A 122 4.53 3.05 2.77
C TRP A 122 3.51 2.47 1.79
N SER A 123 3.61 1.16 1.56
CA SER A 123 2.64 0.38 0.80
C SER A 123 2.48 -0.98 1.44
N VAL A 124 1.26 -1.47 1.56
CA VAL A 124 0.93 -2.80 2.10
C VAL A 124 -0.05 -3.47 1.15
N SER A 125 0.20 -4.73 0.80
CA SER A 125 -0.85 -5.62 0.29
C SER A 125 -1.18 -6.66 1.36
N ILE A 126 -2.47 -6.86 1.62
CA ILE A 126 -2.97 -7.89 2.53
C ILE A 126 -3.86 -8.85 1.75
N GLU A 127 -3.49 -10.13 1.72
CA GLU A 127 -4.16 -11.19 0.95
C GLU A 127 -4.56 -12.36 1.87
N PRO A 128 -5.70 -13.03 1.65
CA PRO A 128 -6.01 -14.29 2.33
C PRO A 128 -4.95 -15.34 2.05
N GLN A 129 -4.50 -16.05 3.10
CA GLN A 129 -3.53 -17.13 2.95
C GLN A 129 -4.17 -18.33 2.22
N PRO A 130 -3.53 -18.90 1.16
CA PRO A 130 -4.17 -19.91 0.32
C PRO A 130 -4.20 -21.33 0.90
N ASP A 131 -3.47 -21.59 1.99
CA ASP A 131 -3.29 -22.92 2.60
C ASP A 131 -3.67 -22.98 4.09
N ARG A 132 -4.07 -21.85 4.70
CA ARG A 132 -4.48 -21.73 6.11
C ARG A 132 -5.51 -20.61 6.28
N THR A 133 -6.40 -20.74 7.26
CA THR A 133 -7.25 -19.64 7.73
C THR A 133 -6.38 -18.56 8.35
N GLY A 134 -6.19 -17.45 7.62
CA GLY A 134 -5.22 -16.41 7.94
C GLY A 134 -5.01 -15.39 6.83
N PHE A 135 -4.19 -14.40 7.12
CA PHE A 135 -3.85 -13.30 6.22
C PHE A 135 -2.34 -13.13 6.09
N ILE A 136 -1.90 -12.93 4.85
CA ILE A 136 -0.53 -12.63 4.48
C ILE A 136 -0.41 -11.10 4.33
N PHE A 137 0.53 -10.52 5.06
CA PHE A 137 0.89 -9.10 5.04
C PHE A 137 2.22 -8.94 4.31
N ASP A 138 2.23 -8.11 3.27
CA ASP A 138 3.42 -7.80 2.47
C ASP A 138 3.63 -6.29 2.48
N VAL A 139 4.57 -5.84 3.32
CA VAL A 139 4.78 -4.44 3.67
C VAL A 139 6.05 -3.93 3.02
N ALA A 140 6.01 -2.73 2.42
CA ALA A 140 7.18 -2.02 1.96
C ALA A 140 7.19 -0.55 2.41
N CYS A 141 8.39 -0.03 2.66
CA CYS A 141 8.62 1.37 3.04
C CYS A 141 9.81 1.95 2.25
N ARG A 142 9.69 3.17 1.74
CA ARG A 142 10.79 3.91 1.11
C ARG A 142 11.49 4.79 2.14
N LEU A 143 12.62 4.34 2.65
CA LEU A 143 13.38 5.05 3.68
C LEU A 143 14.11 6.25 3.06
N ARG A 144 13.83 7.46 3.58
CA ARG A 144 14.57 8.70 3.26
C ARG A 144 15.54 9.12 4.36
N GLU A 145 15.36 8.58 5.56
CA GLU A 145 16.19 8.74 6.74
C GLU A 145 16.15 7.43 7.55
N LEU A 146 17.05 7.25 8.51
CA LEU A 146 17.09 6.02 9.32
C LEU A 146 15.91 6.00 10.31
N PRO A 147 15.16 4.90 10.40
CA PRO A 147 14.02 4.79 11.30
C PRO A 147 14.46 4.60 12.77
N ALA A 148 13.75 5.25 13.69
CA ALA A 148 13.87 4.95 15.12
C ALA A 148 13.15 3.63 15.49
N SER A 149 12.10 3.30 14.76
CA SER A 149 11.47 1.97 14.74
C SER A 149 10.78 1.78 13.38
N LEU A 150 10.67 0.53 12.91
CA LEU A 150 10.03 0.19 11.65
C LEU A 150 9.40 -1.20 11.77
N GLY A 151 8.19 -1.39 11.26
CA GLY A 151 7.49 -2.66 11.34
C GLY A 151 5.98 -2.53 11.33
N SER A 152 5.32 -3.48 11.97
CA SER A 152 3.90 -3.44 12.32
C SER A 152 3.75 -4.02 13.73
N ARG A 153 3.00 -3.36 14.61
CA ARG A 153 2.79 -3.78 16.00
C ARG A 153 1.33 -4.06 16.30
N TYR A 154 1.10 -5.01 17.19
CA TYR A 154 -0.21 -5.56 17.46
C TYR A 154 -0.43 -5.78 18.96
N GLU A 155 -1.69 -5.68 19.36
CA GLU A 155 -2.20 -6.06 20.68
C GLU A 155 -3.12 -7.27 20.53
N LEU A 156 -2.79 -8.34 21.25
CA LEU A 156 -3.58 -9.55 21.40
C LEU A 156 -4.69 -9.32 22.42
N HIS A 157 -5.84 -9.95 22.19
CA HIS A 157 -6.96 -9.94 23.13
C HIS A 157 -6.86 -11.21 23.99
N GLU A 158 -6.66 -11.05 25.30
CA GLU A 158 -6.14 -12.11 26.19
C GLU A 158 -6.96 -13.41 26.20
N ALA A 159 -8.26 -13.35 25.89
CA ALA A 159 -9.15 -14.52 25.85
C ALA A 159 -8.76 -15.57 24.80
N ASP A 160 -8.11 -15.15 23.71
CA ASP A 160 -7.89 -15.97 22.52
C ASP A 160 -6.43 -15.95 22.01
N ALA A 161 -5.50 -15.40 22.80
CA ALA A 161 -4.12 -15.15 22.38
C ALA A 161 -3.32 -16.40 21.91
N THR A 162 -3.77 -17.60 22.27
CA THR A 162 -3.18 -18.89 21.86
C THR A 162 -3.74 -19.47 20.54
N ARG A 163 -4.78 -18.86 19.97
CA ARG A 163 -5.43 -19.32 18.73
C ARG A 163 -4.77 -18.81 17.46
N LEU A 164 -3.93 -17.78 17.57
CA LEU A 164 -3.19 -17.23 16.44
C LEU A 164 -1.71 -17.65 16.50
N GLU A 165 -1.13 -17.79 15.32
CA GLU A 165 0.31 -17.78 15.07
C GLU A 165 0.67 -16.57 14.20
N MET A 166 1.94 -16.14 14.24
CA MET A 166 2.50 -15.17 13.31
C MET A 166 3.82 -15.73 12.78
N THR A 167 4.03 -15.70 11.46
CA THR A 167 5.18 -16.32 10.79
C THR A 167 5.85 -15.37 9.81
N GLY A 168 7.16 -15.17 9.92
CA GLY A 168 7.94 -14.37 8.97
C GLY A 168 8.25 -15.15 7.69
N LEU A 169 7.99 -14.56 6.53
CA LEU A 169 8.08 -15.19 5.21
C LEU A 169 9.33 -14.71 4.45
N ASP A 170 9.80 -15.48 3.46
CA ASP A 170 11.18 -15.39 2.93
C ASP A 170 11.57 -14.02 2.32
N VAL A 171 10.62 -13.24 1.80
CA VAL A 171 10.90 -11.94 1.18
C VAL A 171 11.17 -10.88 2.25
N GLY A 172 12.45 -10.56 2.46
CA GLY A 172 12.90 -9.55 3.42
C GLY A 172 12.49 -9.85 4.87
N ARG A 173 12.44 -11.15 5.18
CA ARG A 173 12.06 -11.81 6.44
C ARG A 173 11.82 -10.87 7.62
N ALA A 174 10.55 -10.73 8.00
CA ALA A 174 10.18 -10.12 9.27
C ALA A 174 10.84 -10.88 10.44
N THR A 175 11.61 -10.16 11.26
CA THR A 175 11.92 -10.60 12.62
C THR A 175 10.66 -10.42 13.45
N LEU A 176 10.25 -11.48 14.14
CA LEU A 176 9.06 -11.49 14.98
C LEU A 176 9.47 -11.38 16.43
N VAL A 177 8.85 -10.45 17.16
CA VAL A 177 9.18 -10.17 18.55
C VAL A 177 7.92 -10.17 19.39
N GLU A 178 7.84 -11.08 20.35
CA GLU A 178 6.92 -10.95 21.48
C GLU A 178 7.49 -9.89 22.44
N THR A 179 6.73 -8.82 22.65
CA THR A 179 7.15 -7.66 23.47
C THR A 179 6.53 -7.66 24.87
N GLY A 180 6.01 -8.83 25.28
CA GLY A 180 5.18 -9.08 26.45
C GLY A 180 3.97 -9.95 26.06
N ALA A 181 3.37 -10.62 27.05
CA ALA A 181 2.40 -11.71 26.88
C ALA A 181 1.12 -11.41 26.06
N ALA A 182 0.92 -10.16 25.65
CA ALA A 182 -0.21 -9.73 24.82
C ALA A 182 0.20 -8.80 23.65
N ARG A 183 1.48 -8.74 23.26
CA ARG A 183 1.94 -7.82 22.19
C ARG A 183 2.97 -8.40 21.24
N TRP A 184 2.67 -8.31 19.95
CA TRP A 184 3.50 -8.79 18.85
C TRP A 184 4.04 -7.64 18.00
N ALA A 185 5.22 -7.85 17.41
CA ALA A 185 5.79 -6.98 16.40
C ALA A 185 6.39 -7.78 15.25
N ALA A 186 6.16 -7.33 14.02
CA ALA A 186 6.81 -7.81 12.80
C ALA A 186 7.69 -6.69 12.22
N THR A 187 9.02 -6.82 12.37
CA THR A 187 10.00 -5.78 12.03
C THR A 187 11.01 -6.28 10.99
N PRO A 188 11.32 -5.51 9.94
CA PRO A 188 12.31 -5.91 8.94
C PRO A 188 13.74 -5.67 9.43
N ASP A 189 14.73 -6.28 8.76
CA ASP A 189 16.14 -5.90 8.91
C ASP A 189 16.44 -4.61 8.12
N THR A 190 16.85 -3.56 8.84
CA THR A 190 17.14 -2.23 8.29
C THR A 190 18.59 -2.03 7.83
N GLU A 191 19.48 -3.02 7.93
CA GLU A 191 20.88 -2.86 7.51
C GLU A 191 20.97 -2.48 6.00
N GLY A 192 21.76 -1.45 5.68
CA GLY A 192 21.93 -0.95 4.30
C GLY A 192 20.68 -0.32 3.65
N ALA A 193 19.54 -0.26 4.33
CA ALA A 193 18.26 0.10 3.71
C ALA A 193 18.05 1.61 3.45
N LEU A 194 18.94 2.48 3.94
CA LEU A 194 18.80 3.94 3.79
C LEU A 194 18.79 4.38 2.31
N GLY A 195 17.80 5.18 1.93
CA GLY A 195 17.61 5.65 0.56
C GLY A 195 16.89 4.66 -0.35
N ASN A 196 16.75 3.39 0.06
CA ASN A 196 16.15 2.29 -0.70
C ASN A 196 14.69 2.03 -0.30
N THR A 197 14.05 1.08 -0.99
CA THR A 197 12.79 0.48 -0.54
C THR A 197 13.12 -0.77 0.25
N ILE A 198 12.77 -0.80 1.53
CA ILE A 198 12.77 -1.99 2.37
C ILE A 198 11.41 -2.67 2.25
N ARG A 199 11.38 -4.01 2.26
CA ARG A 199 10.16 -4.83 2.13
C ARG A 199 10.27 -6.02 3.07
N TRP A 200 9.18 -6.40 3.72
CA TRP A 200 9.09 -7.59 4.56
C TRP A 200 7.71 -8.24 4.44
N LYS A 201 7.71 -9.57 4.42
CA LYS A 201 6.49 -10.38 4.33
C LYS A 201 6.32 -11.25 5.57
N TYR A 202 5.08 -11.38 6.05
CA TYR A 202 4.71 -12.24 7.18
C TYR A 202 3.25 -12.69 7.04
N SER A 203 2.85 -13.75 7.73
CA SER A 203 1.45 -14.16 7.89
C SER A 203 1.00 -14.06 9.33
N ILE A 204 -0.31 -13.93 9.53
CA ILE A 204 -1.00 -14.17 10.80
C ILE A 204 -2.17 -15.12 10.51
N SER A 205 -2.17 -16.28 11.16
CA SER A 205 -3.04 -17.43 10.85
C SER A 205 -3.59 -18.06 12.12
N LEU A 206 -4.63 -18.88 12.01
CA LEU A 206 -4.99 -19.82 13.07
C LEU A 206 -3.88 -20.88 13.24
N ASN A 207 -3.69 -21.29 14.49
CA ASN A 207 -2.74 -22.32 14.94
C ASN A 207 -3.42 -23.70 15.07
#